data_AF-A0AA43D5Y8-F1
#
_entry.id   AF-A0AA43D5Y8-F1
#
_cell.length_a   1.000
_cell.length_b   1.000
_cell.length_c   1.000
_cell.angle_alpha   90.00
_cell.angle_beta   90.00
_cell.angle_gamma   90.00
#
_symmetry.space_group_name_H-M   'P 1'
#
loop_
_entity.id
_entity.type
_entity.pdbx_description
1 polymer ?
#
loop_
_entity_poly.entity_id
_entity_poly.type
_entity_poly.pdbx_seq_one_letter_code
_entity_poly.pdbx_strand_id
1 'polypeptide(L)'
;MLCTSLQSRIVFQHALQHEYAILAINADSHAAIVDCLVAADLVGAPVIIETSLWQLKGRSFGADDAVMGLARYISSLMILANSNRFKHIPVIFHTDHIKGPETINILKSAICGIEFGAPGKTIPLRASTISLDASEFTEDENIDHILLLCRIAAEADVPVTLEMESAVDDRITTAEETRRLLGIVEEKFPGHIHLWAPGVGTKHGFGENMSFTPATIETHRKLTKAVTGREIGIALHGSTGMSTGHLRDAAKAGVVKVNWSTESLLIRSEAARAYYSQTNKFDKKDPGWKNAVMDNGVSTFIAEKYINKVMDRMNTLGGTDKAKNLISIL
;
A
#
# COMPACT_ATOMS: atom_id res chain seq x y z
N MET A 1 6.00 2.07 14.17
CA MET A 1 5.88 3.53 14.02
C MET A 1 5.22 3.81 12.68
N LEU A 2 4.28 4.75 12.63
CA LEU A 2 3.75 5.24 11.35
C LEU A 2 4.78 6.18 10.72
N CYS A 3 5.25 5.87 9.51
CA CYS A 3 6.27 6.63 8.81
C CYS A 3 5.68 7.93 8.24
N THR A 4 6.41 9.03 8.41
CA THR A 4 6.15 10.27 7.65
C THR A 4 6.49 10.10 6.17
N SER A 5 6.18 11.12 5.37
CA SER A 5 6.48 11.09 3.94
C SER A 5 7.97 11.03 3.62
N LEU A 6 8.84 11.66 4.43
CA LEU A 6 10.29 11.56 4.23
C LEU A 6 10.84 10.21 4.72
N GLN A 7 10.30 9.68 5.81
CA GLN A 7 10.70 8.37 6.34
C GLN A 7 10.35 7.23 5.38
N SER A 8 9.24 7.31 4.62
CA SER A 8 8.92 6.28 3.62
C SER A 8 9.99 6.15 2.52
N ARG A 9 10.63 7.26 2.13
CA ARG A 9 11.76 7.28 1.18
C ARG A 9 12.94 6.45 1.69
N ILE A 10 13.27 6.57 2.98
CA ILE A 10 14.33 5.80 3.65
C ILE A 10 13.97 4.31 3.64
N VAL A 11 12.70 3.97 3.93
CA VAL A 11 12.22 2.60 3.92
C VAL A 11 12.33 1.95 2.52
N PHE A 12 11.96 2.68 1.45
CA PHE A 12 12.11 2.18 0.08
C PHE A 12 13.57 2.03 -0.34
N GLN A 13 14.42 2.98 0.03
CA GLN A 13 15.84 2.90 -0.28
C GLN A 13 16.51 1.72 0.43
N HIS A 14 16.15 1.47 1.69
CA HIS A 14 16.62 0.30 2.43
C HIS A 14 16.12 -1.01 1.78
N ALA A 15 14.86 -1.05 1.34
CA ALA A 15 14.31 -2.20 0.60
C ALA A 15 15.10 -2.50 -0.68
N LEU A 16 15.42 -1.46 -1.44
CA LEU A 16 16.22 -1.58 -2.65
C LEU A 16 17.66 -2.06 -2.38
N GLN A 17 18.31 -1.52 -1.34
CA GLN A 17 19.69 -1.87 -0.96
C GLN A 17 19.82 -3.29 -0.42
N HIS A 18 18.76 -3.83 0.17
CA HIS A 18 18.74 -5.14 0.81
C HIS A 18 17.90 -6.17 0.04
N GLU A 19 17.55 -5.85 -1.21
CA GLU A 19 16.92 -6.75 -2.19
C GLU A 19 15.64 -7.44 -1.67
N TYR A 20 14.78 -6.66 -1.02
CA TYR A 20 13.47 -7.14 -0.58
C TYR A 20 12.35 -6.18 -1.00
N ALA A 21 11.12 -6.68 -1.03
CA ALA A 21 9.94 -5.87 -1.25
C ALA A 21 9.05 -5.82 0.00
N ILE A 22 8.37 -4.70 0.17
CA ILE A 22 7.42 -4.47 1.23
C ILE A 22 6.05 -4.87 0.71
N LEU A 23 5.34 -5.70 1.49
CA LEU A 23 3.98 -6.09 1.17
C LEU A 23 3.06 -4.87 1.40
N ALA A 24 2.34 -4.47 0.35
CA ALA A 24 1.30 -3.46 0.40
C ALA A 24 -0.08 -4.11 0.34
N ILE A 25 -0.91 -3.82 1.34
CA ILE A 25 -2.13 -4.58 1.60
C ILE A 25 -3.31 -3.64 1.64
N ASN A 26 -4.28 -3.86 0.73
CA ASN A 26 -5.57 -3.18 0.79
C ASN A 26 -6.42 -3.75 1.93
N ALA A 27 -6.30 -3.17 3.13
CA ALA A 27 -7.09 -3.59 4.29
C ALA A 27 -8.43 -2.85 4.32
N ASP A 28 -9.53 -3.60 4.48
CA ASP A 28 -10.92 -3.15 4.30
C ASP A 28 -11.69 -2.92 5.61
N SER A 29 -11.05 -3.23 6.73
CA SER A 29 -11.66 -3.23 8.06
C SER A 29 -10.59 -2.99 9.12
N HIS A 30 -11.01 -2.51 10.30
CA HIS A 30 -10.11 -2.34 11.45
C HIS A 30 -9.44 -3.67 11.85
N ALA A 31 -10.16 -4.79 11.76
CA ALA A 31 -9.61 -6.12 12.01
C ALA A 31 -8.50 -6.47 11.00
N ALA A 32 -8.72 -6.21 9.70
CA ALA A 32 -7.69 -6.44 8.68
C ALA A 32 -6.41 -5.65 8.95
N ILE A 33 -6.54 -4.37 9.35
CA ILE A 33 -5.39 -3.53 9.72
C ILE A 33 -4.62 -4.18 10.88
N VAL A 34 -5.32 -4.57 11.96
CA VAL A 34 -4.68 -5.19 13.12
C VAL A 34 -3.99 -6.50 12.73
N ASP A 35 -4.65 -7.37 11.96
CA ASP A 35 -4.08 -8.64 11.53
C ASP A 35 -2.78 -8.44 10.72
N CYS A 36 -2.74 -7.44 9.83
CA CYS A 36 -1.55 -7.10 9.06
C CYS A 36 -0.40 -6.62 9.96
N LEU A 37 -0.70 -5.78 10.96
CA LEU A 37 0.30 -5.30 11.93
C LEU A 37 0.80 -6.43 12.84
N VAL A 38 -0.07 -7.37 13.24
CA VAL A 38 0.32 -8.55 14.01
C VAL A 38 1.24 -9.45 13.19
N ALA A 39 0.92 -9.70 11.93
CA ALA A 39 1.79 -10.47 11.04
C ALA A 39 3.16 -9.80 10.90
N ALA A 40 3.19 -8.49 10.64
CA ALA A 40 4.41 -7.70 10.51
C ALA A 40 5.27 -7.74 11.78
N ASP A 41 4.64 -7.66 12.96
CA ASP A 41 5.28 -7.76 14.27
C ASP A 41 5.92 -9.14 14.49
N LEU A 42 5.18 -10.21 14.20
CA LEU A 42 5.64 -11.59 14.39
C LEU A 42 6.87 -11.95 13.53
N VAL A 43 6.99 -11.37 12.33
CA VAL A 43 8.13 -11.63 11.42
C VAL A 43 9.13 -10.48 11.36
N GLY A 44 8.93 -9.42 12.16
CA GLY A 44 9.80 -8.25 12.17
C GLY A 44 9.96 -7.57 10.81
N ALA A 45 8.89 -7.45 10.01
CA ALA A 45 8.92 -6.88 8.67
C ALA A 45 8.28 -5.48 8.60
N PRO A 46 8.79 -4.55 7.76
CA PRO A 46 8.05 -3.35 7.39
C PRO A 46 6.78 -3.72 6.61
N VAL A 47 5.75 -2.87 6.68
CA VAL A 47 4.47 -3.11 6.01
C VAL A 47 3.89 -1.82 5.44
N ILE A 48 3.26 -1.91 4.26
CA ILE A 48 2.44 -0.84 3.70
C ILE A 48 0.97 -1.23 3.89
N ILE A 49 0.20 -0.36 4.52
CA ILE A 49 -1.27 -0.47 4.56
C ILE A 49 -1.81 0.54 3.57
N GLU A 50 -2.56 0.06 2.57
CA GLU A 50 -3.02 0.90 1.47
C GLU A 50 -4.54 0.91 1.33
N THR A 51 -5.06 1.98 0.74
CA THR A 51 -6.50 2.18 0.58
C THR A 51 -6.85 2.77 -0.77
N SER A 52 -7.88 2.20 -1.37
CA SER A 52 -8.59 2.72 -2.52
C SER A 52 -9.88 3.40 -2.14
N LEU A 53 -10.47 4.09 -3.13
CA LEU A 53 -11.67 4.90 -2.92
C LEU A 53 -12.79 4.13 -2.22
N TRP A 54 -13.00 2.86 -2.59
CA TRP A 54 -14.07 2.05 -2.00
C TRP A 54 -13.83 1.72 -0.52
N GLN A 55 -12.59 1.59 -0.05
CA GLN A 55 -12.28 1.42 1.37
C GLN A 55 -12.52 2.70 2.13
N LEU A 56 -12.14 3.84 1.54
CA LEU A 56 -12.37 5.15 2.14
C LEU A 56 -13.88 5.43 2.25
N LYS A 57 -14.68 5.15 1.22
CA LYS A 57 -16.15 5.27 1.25
C LYS A 57 -16.84 4.14 2.00
N GLY A 58 -16.16 3.02 2.25
CA GLY A 58 -16.75 1.83 2.86
C GLY A 58 -17.29 2.09 4.27
N ARG A 59 -18.21 1.22 4.71
CA ARG A 59 -18.86 1.30 6.02
C ARG A 59 -17.88 1.30 7.20
N SER A 60 -16.74 0.63 7.04
CA SER A 60 -15.68 0.58 8.07
C SER A 60 -15.11 1.95 8.39
N PHE A 61 -15.03 2.85 7.40
CA PHE A 61 -14.30 4.11 7.54
C PHE A 61 -15.18 5.31 7.22
N GLY A 62 -15.48 5.59 5.96
CA GLY A 62 -16.14 6.84 5.56
C GLY A 62 -17.66 6.82 5.55
N ALA A 63 -18.28 5.66 5.34
CA ALA A 63 -19.73 5.56 5.11
C ALA A 63 -20.21 6.59 4.07
N ASP A 64 -19.67 6.48 2.86
CA ASP A 64 -19.84 7.34 1.68
C ASP A 64 -19.08 8.68 1.69
N ASP A 65 -18.48 9.09 2.82
CA ASP A 65 -17.56 10.24 2.89
C ASP A 65 -16.09 9.79 2.86
N ALA A 66 -15.42 9.95 1.71
CA ALA A 66 -14.04 9.51 1.52
C ALA A 66 -13.02 10.29 2.36
N VAL A 67 -13.26 11.58 2.65
CA VAL A 67 -12.34 12.41 3.44
C VAL A 67 -12.44 12.03 4.92
N MET A 68 -13.66 11.81 5.43
CA MET A 68 -13.87 11.21 6.75
C MET A 68 -13.26 9.81 6.84
N GLY A 69 -13.42 9.01 5.77
CA GLY A 69 -12.81 7.69 5.66
C GLY A 69 -11.29 7.75 5.81
N LEU A 70 -10.65 8.65 5.07
CA LEU A 70 -9.21 8.91 5.14
C LEU A 70 -8.78 9.31 6.56
N ALA A 71 -9.50 10.24 7.20
CA ALA A 71 -9.23 10.66 8.57
C ALA A 71 -9.28 9.49 9.56
N ARG A 72 -10.35 8.68 9.48
CA ARG A 72 -10.54 7.51 10.36
C ARG A 72 -9.50 6.42 10.10
N TYR A 73 -9.08 6.24 8.86
CA TYR A 73 -8.07 5.27 8.50
C TYR A 73 -6.69 5.66 9.05
N ILE A 74 -6.23 6.89 8.76
CA ILE A 74 -4.92 7.38 9.22
C ILE A 74 -4.88 7.48 10.74
N SER A 75 -5.95 7.96 11.40
CA SER A 75 -5.99 8.01 12.87
C SER A 75 -5.92 6.62 13.50
N SER A 76 -6.58 5.61 12.92
CA SER A 76 -6.47 4.22 13.36
C SER A 76 -5.03 3.70 13.26
N LEU A 77 -4.38 3.94 12.11
CA LEU A 77 -2.98 3.56 11.92
C LEU A 77 -2.04 4.30 12.85
N MET A 78 -2.27 5.60 13.08
CA MET A 78 -1.45 6.42 13.96
C MET A 78 -1.52 5.93 15.41
N ILE A 79 -2.70 5.51 15.89
CA ILE A 79 -2.87 4.91 17.22
C ILE A 79 -2.14 3.56 17.29
N LEU A 80 -2.40 2.67 16.32
CA LEU A 80 -1.86 1.31 16.35
C LEU A 80 -0.34 1.30 16.14
N ALA A 81 0.15 1.88 15.04
CA ALA A 81 1.55 1.83 14.64
C ALA A 81 2.48 2.58 15.60
N ASN A 82 1.98 3.56 16.37
CA ASN A 82 2.77 4.26 17.39
C ASN A 82 2.55 3.72 18.81
N SER A 83 1.72 2.69 18.99
CA SER A 83 1.56 2.01 20.28
C SER A 83 2.84 1.28 20.70
N ASN A 84 2.97 0.99 22.00
CA ASN A 84 4.09 0.17 22.51
C ASN A 84 4.22 -1.20 21.83
N ARG A 85 3.11 -1.73 21.29
CA ARG A 85 3.08 -3.02 20.60
C ARG A 85 3.68 -2.97 19.20
N PHE A 86 3.54 -1.87 18.47
CA PHE A 86 3.91 -1.82 17.05
C PHE A 86 4.91 -0.70 16.71
N LYS A 87 5.36 0.10 17.69
CA LYS A 87 6.28 1.21 17.44
C LYS A 87 7.61 0.77 16.80
N HIS A 88 8.05 -0.47 16.99
CA HIS A 88 9.24 -1.04 16.36
C HIS A 88 9.04 -1.60 14.94
N ILE A 89 7.84 -1.49 14.37
CA ILE A 89 7.53 -1.91 13.00
C ILE A 89 7.34 -0.67 12.12
N PRO A 90 8.14 -0.44 11.07
CA PRO A 90 7.88 0.62 10.10
C PRO A 90 6.58 0.35 9.34
N VAL A 91 5.59 1.23 9.53
CA VAL A 91 4.29 1.17 8.85
C VAL A 91 4.17 2.37 7.92
N ILE A 92 3.85 2.13 6.65
CA ILE A 92 3.59 3.18 5.65
C ILE A 92 2.08 3.16 5.35
N PHE A 93 1.44 4.33 5.38
CA PHE A 93 0.10 4.48 4.81
C PHE A 93 0.20 5.00 3.37
N HIS A 94 -0.45 4.29 2.44
CA HIS A 94 -0.39 4.57 1.02
C HIS A 94 -1.80 4.75 0.43
N THR A 95 -2.01 5.78 -0.39
CA THR A 95 -3.23 5.89 -1.19
C THR A 95 -3.03 5.13 -2.50
N ASP A 96 -3.97 4.24 -2.82
CA ASP A 96 -3.93 3.34 -3.97
C ASP A 96 -5.23 3.48 -4.76
N HIS A 97 -5.25 3.39 -6.09
CA HIS A 97 -6.49 3.37 -6.89
C HIS A 97 -7.62 4.35 -6.48
N ILE A 98 -7.31 5.62 -6.22
CA ILE A 98 -8.33 6.65 -5.96
C ILE A 98 -8.77 7.25 -7.30
N LYS A 99 -9.94 6.83 -7.80
CA LYS A 99 -10.47 7.20 -9.12
C LYS A 99 -11.66 8.15 -9.06
N GLY A 100 -11.85 8.93 -10.12
CA GLY A 100 -13.04 9.73 -10.35
C GLY A 100 -12.97 11.18 -9.83
N PRO A 101 -14.11 11.88 -9.79
CA PRO A 101 -14.14 13.34 -9.67
C PRO A 101 -13.61 13.87 -8.34
N GLU A 102 -13.58 13.04 -7.29
CA GLU A 102 -13.13 13.43 -5.96
C GLU A 102 -11.62 13.19 -5.75
N THR A 103 -10.92 12.56 -6.69
CA THR A 103 -9.52 12.12 -6.53
C THR A 103 -8.61 13.24 -6.05
N ILE A 104 -8.60 14.39 -6.74
CA ILE A 104 -7.72 15.50 -6.35
C ILE A 104 -8.05 16.06 -4.97
N ASN A 105 -9.34 16.13 -4.60
CA ASN A 105 -9.73 16.62 -3.27
C ASN A 105 -9.27 15.66 -2.15
N ILE A 106 -9.40 14.35 -2.38
CA ILE A 106 -8.98 13.33 -1.42
C ILE A 106 -7.45 13.32 -1.29
N LEU A 107 -6.72 13.33 -2.41
CA LEU A 107 -5.25 13.35 -2.41
C LEU A 107 -4.70 14.65 -1.82
N LYS A 108 -5.32 15.80 -2.10
CA LYS A 108 -5.01 17.06 -1.43
C LYS A 108 -5.16 16.93 0.09
N SER A 109 -6.25 16.34 0.56
CA SER A 109 -6.48 16.12 1.99
C SER A 109 -5.43 15.17 2.60
N ALA A 110 -5.02 14.14 1.87
CA ALA A 110 -3.98 13.20 2.29
C ALA A 110 -2.58 13.84 2.38
N ILE A 111 -2.28 14.82 1.50
CA ILE A 111 -1.02 15.58 1.48
C ILE A 111 -1.01 16.67 2.56
N CYS A 112 -1.98 17.59 2.50
CA CYS A 112 -2.05 18.75 3.39
C CYS A 112 -2.30 18.32 4.84
N GLY A 113 -3.04 17.23 5.02
CA GLY A 113 -3.41 16.65 6.29
C GLY A 113 -4.79 17.08 6.76
N ILE A 114 -5.48 16.16 7.43
CA ILE A 114 -6.77 16.43 8.07
C ILE A 114 -6.52 16.71 9.55
N GLU A 115 -6.95 17.86 10.05
CA GLU A 115 -6.76 18.19 11.47
C GLU A 115 -7.56 17.24 12.38
N PHE A 116 -6.86 16.65 13.35
CA PHE A 116 -7.46 15.75 14.33
C PHE A 116 -6.99 16.12 15.73
N GLY A 117 -7.92 16.28 16.67
CA GLY A 117 -7.61 16.57 18.07
C GLY A 117 -8.59 17.54 18.70
N ALA A 118 -8.20 18.07 19.86
CA ALA A 118 -8.97 19.10 20.56
C ALA A 118 -8.58 20.50 20.06
N PRO A 119 -9.46 21.51 20.22
CA PRO A 119 -9.10 22.90 19.92
C PRO A 119 -7.78 23.31 20.59
N GLY A 120 -6.84 23.84 19.80
CA GLY A 120 -5.50 24.23 20.25
C GLY A 120 -4.50 23.08 20.45
N LYS A 121 -4.89 21.82 20.17
CA LYS A 121 -4.03 20.61 20.24
C LYS A 121 -4.40 19.64 19.11
N THR A 122 -4.31 20.11 17.87
CA THR A 122 -4.55 19.30 16.68
C THR A 122 -3.24 18.72 16.15
N ILE A 123 -3.34 17.55 15.52
CA ILE A 123 -2.28 16.95 14.73
C ILE A 123 -2.81 16.70 13.31
N PRO A 124 -2.01 16.99 12.27
CA PRO A 124 -2.41 16.74 10.90
C PRO A 124 -2.27 15.25 10.56
N LEU A 125 -3.37 14.62 10.16
CA LEU A 125 -3.40 13.25 9.66
C LEU A 125 -2.98 13.24 8.19
N ARG A 126 -1.76 12.80 7.90
CA ARG A 126 -1.18 12.75 6.54
C ARG A 126 -0.87 11.34 6.10
N ALA A 127 -0.89 11.14 4.79
CA ALA A 127 -0.39 9.93 4.21
C ALA A 127 1.14 9.88 4.18
N SER A 128 1.70 8.68 4.28
CA SER A 128 3.15 8.47 4.11
C SER A 128 3.52 8.59 2.63
N THR A 129 2.68 8.08 1.75
CA THR A 129 2.92 8.07 0.30
C THR A 129 1.60 8.21 -0.46
N ILE A 130 1.66 8.84 -1.63
CA ILE A 130 0.51 9.06 -2.49
C ILE A 130 0.74 8.37 -3.82
N SER A 131 -0.13 7.43 -4.21
CA SER A 131 -0.32 7.10 -5.63
C SER A 131 -1.51 7.85 -6.21
N LEU A 132 -1.37 8.22 -7.48
CA LEU A 132 -2.46 8.68 -8.32
C LEU A 132 -2.78 7.57 -9.30
N ASP A 133 -4.04 7.14 -9.31
CA ASP A 133 -4.49 6.17 -10.30
C ASP A 133 -4.51 6.80 -11.68
N ALA A 134 -3.68 6.29 -12.58
CA ALA A 134 -3.54 6.83 -13.93
C ALA A 134 -4.37 6.07 -14.98
N SER A 135 -5.09 5.02 -14.61
CA SER A 135 -5.69 4.07 -15.56
C SER A 135 -6.71 4.66 -16.54
N GLU A 136 -7.29 5.82 -16.23
CA GLU A 136 -8.25 6.53 -17.09
C GLU A 136 -7.66 7.82 -17.70
N PHE A 137 -6.37 8.10 -17.47
CA PHE A 137 -5.72 9.32 -17.91
C PHE A 137 -4.85 9.09 -19.16
N THR A 138 -4.82 10.09 -20.02
CA THR A 138 -3.72 10.25 -20.98
C THR A 138 -2.41 10.54 -20.23
N GLU A 139 -1.27 10.36 -20.90
CA GLU A 139 0.03 10.70 -20.30
C GLU A 139 0.12 12.16 -19.86
N ASP A 140 -0.46 13.08 -20.65
CA ASP A 140 -0.47 14.51 -20.34
C ASP A 140 -1.31 14.81 -19.10
N GLU A 141 -2.50 14.23 -18.99
CA GLU A 141 -3.34 14.35 -17.80
C GLU A 141 -2.66 13.76 -16.56
N ASN A 142 -2.02 12.60 -16.69
CA ASN A 142 -1.26 11.97 -15.60
C ASN A 142 -0.12 12.91 -15.12
N ILE A 143 0.68 13.43 -16.04
CA ILE A 143 1.74 14.41 -15.73
C ILE A 143 1.15 15.64 -15.05
N ASP A 144 0.09 16.24 -15.61
CA ASP A 144 -0.50 17.47 -15.08
C ASP A 144 -1.06 17.27 -13.67
N HIS A 145 -1.68 16.11 -13.40
CA HIS A 145 -2.16 15.75 -12.07
C HIS A 145 -1.02 15.51 -11.08
N ILE A 146 0.03 14.79 -11.45
CA ILE A 146 1.21 14.62 -10.58
C ILE A 146 1.87 15.97 -10.27
N LEU A 147 2.04 16.83 -11.28
CA LEU A 147 2.54 18.20 -11.10
C LEU A 147 1.63 19.04 -10.18
N LEU A 148 0.32 18.84 -10.25
CA LEU A 148 -0.64 19.49 -9.35
C LEU A 148 -0.45 19.02 -7.90
N LEU A 149 -0.24 17.72 -7.66
CA LEU A 149 0.04 17.19 -6.33
C LEU A 149 1.35 17.76 -5.76
N CYS A 150 2.39 17.89 -6.59
CA CYS A 150 3.64 18.57 -6.19
C CYS A 150 3.40 20.04 -5.81
N ARG A 151 2.62 20.80 -6.61
CA ARG A 151 2.25 22.19 -6.29
C ARG A 151 1.48 22.30 -4.98
N ILE A 152 0.49 21.42 -4.76
CA ILE A 152 -0.28 21.37 -3.52
C ILE A 152 0.63 21.17 -2.30
N ALA A 153 1.59 20.25 -2.40
CA ALA A 153 2.55 20.00 -1.33
C ALA A 153 3.45 21.22 -1.07
N ALA A 154 3.94 21.87 -2.13
CA ALA A 154 4.77 23.07 -2.05
C ALA A 154 4.02 24.27 -1.44
N GLU A 155 2.77 24.52 -1.87
CA GLU A 155 1.93 25.59 -1.35
C GLU A 155 1.58 25.39 0.13
N ALA A 156 1.43 24.13 0.56
CA ALA A 156 1.18 23.77 1.94
C ALA A 156 2.46 23.67 2.80
N ASP A 157 3.65 23.87 2.20
CA ASP A 157 4.97 23.69 2.84
C ASP A 157 5.12 22.33 3.55
N VAL A 158 4.72 21.25 2.86
CA VAL A 158 4.82 19.88 3.37
C VAL A 158 5.58 18.96 2.41
N PRO A 159 6.39 18.01 2.91
CA PRO A 159 7.00 17.02 2.05
C PRO A 159 5.95 16.04 1.52
N VAL A 160 6.11 15.61 0.27
CA VAL A 160 5.30 14.56 -0.35
C VAL A 160 6.20 13.54 -1.06
N THR A 161 5.83 12.27 -0.96
CA THR A 161 6.47 11.13 -1.62
C THR A 161 5.44 10.47 -2.51
N LEU A 162 5.71 10.49 -3.81
CA LEU A 162 4.77 10.08 -4.85
C LEU A 162 5.17 8.72 -5.43
N GLU A 163 4.16 7.93 -5.72
CA GLU A 163 4.18 6.83 -6.68
C GLU A 163 3.59 7.33 -7.99
N MET A 164 4.32 7.14 -9.09
CA MET A 164 3.83 7.44 -10.43
C MET A 164 3.54 6.15 -11.18
N GLU A 165 2.35 6.06 -11.78
CA GLU A 165 1.88 4.90 -12.55
C GLU A 165 1.96 5.18 -14.05
N SER A 166 2.18 4.16 -14.87
CA SER A 166 2.20 4.30 -16.34
C SER A 166 0.84 4.18 -17.03
N ALA A 167 -0.26 4.02 -16.29
CA ALA A 167 -1.61 3.73 -16.81
C ALA A 167 -1.76 2.44 -17.65
N VAL A 168 -0.73 1.58 -17.65
CA VAL A 168 -0.63 0.41 -18.53
C VAL A 168 -0.37 -0.81 -17.67
N ASP A 169 -1.28 -1.78 -17.73
CA ASP A 169 -1.19 -2.98 -16.88
C ASP A 169 -0.90 -4.26 -17.69
N ASP A 170 -1.36 -4.35 -18.93
CA ASP A 170 -1.38 -5.59 -19.70
C ASP A 170 -0.19 -5.80 -20.64
N ARG A 171 0.68 -4.78 -20.76
CA ARG A 171 1.94 -4.85 -21.52
C ARG A 171 3.08 -4.25 -20.73
N ILE A 172 4.27 -4.31 -21.32
CA ILE A 172 5.45 -3.65 -20.78
C ILE A 172 5.38 -2.16 -21.14
N THR A 173 5.59 -1.29 -20.16
CA THR A 173 5.74 0.15 -20.38
C THR A 173 7.04 0.40 -21.12
N THR A 174 6.98 1.18 -22.19
CA THR A 174 8.14 1.44 -23.04
C THR A 174 9.11 2.42 -22.36
N ALA A 175 10.33 2.46 -22.89
CA ALA A 175 11.33 3.41 -22.41
C ALA A 175 10.96 4.87 -22.71
N GLU A 176 10.25 5.12 -23.81
CA GLU A 176 9.79 6.46 -24.20
C GLU A 176 8.76 7.00 -23.20
N GLU A 177 7.71 6.21 -22.92
CA GLU A 177 6.67 6.55 -21.93
C GLU A 177 7.28 6.81 -20.56
N THR A 178 8.18 5.91 -20.10
CA THR A 178 8.87 6.08 -18.80
C THR A 178 9.69 7.39 -18.76
N ARG A 179 10.43 7.71 -19.84
CA ARG A 179 11.22 8.97 -19.91
C ARG A 179 10.33 10.19 -19.90
N ARG A 180 9.21 10.15 -20.62
CA ARG A 180 8.28 11.27 -20.71
C ARG A 180 7.60 11.53 -19.38
N LEU A 181 6.96 10.52 -18.81
CA LEU A 181 6.20 10.60 -17.56
C LEU A 181 7.09 11.08 -16.40
N LEU A 182 8.20 10.38 -16.16
CA LEU A 182 9.10 10.74 -15.05
C LEU A 182 9.91 12.00 -15.35
N GLY A 183 10.41 12.16 -16.58
CA GLY A 183 11.32 13.26 -16.93
C GLY A 183 10.69 14.63 -16.78
N ILE A 184 9.44 14.80 -17.25
CA ILE A 184 8.75 16.09 -17.15
C ILE A 184 8.45 16.45 -15.68
N VAL A 185 8.06 15.48 -14.86
CA VAL A 185 7.82 15.72 -13.44
C VAL A 185 9.12 16.06 -12.72
N GLU A 186 10.19 15.30 -12.95
CA GLU A 186 11.50 15.53 -12.33
C GLU A 186 12.16 16.84 -12.75
N GLU A 187 11.94 17.31 -13.99
CA GLU A 187 12.43 18.62 -14.44
C GLU A 187 11.77 19.77 -13.65
N LYS A 188 10.47 19.68 -13.40
CA LYS A 188 9.70 20.75 -12.72
C LYS A 188 9.74 20.64 -11.19
N PHE A 189 9.72 19.42 -10.65
CA PHE A 189 9.64 19.12 -9.23
C PHE A 189 10.58 17.94 -8.90
N PRO A 190 11.90 18.15 -8.92
CA PRO A 190 12.87 17.09 -8.68
C PRO A 190 12.72 16.51 -7.28
N GLY A 191 12.83 15.19 -7.15
CA GLY A 191 12.94 14.55 -5.84
C GLY A 191 11.63 14.12 -5.17
N HIS A 192 10.48 14.28 -5.85
CA HIS A 192 9.17 13.91 -5.30
C HIS A 192 8.72 12.49 -5.64
N ILE A 193 9.11 11.93 -6.78
CA ILE A 193 8.78 10.55 -7.17
C ILE A 193 9.79 9.59 -6.52
N HIS A 194 9.32 8.62 -5.72
CA HIS A 194 10.18 7.58 -5.12
C HIS A 194 9.72 6.17 -5.44
N LEU A 195 8.53 6.03 -6.03
CA LEU A 195 8.03 4.78 -6.56
C LEU A 195 7.59 4.97 -8.01
N TRP A 196 7.93 4.01 -8.85
CA TRP A 196 7.49 3.90 -10.23
C TRP A 196 6.76 2.59 -10.40
N ALA A 197 5.51 2.65 -10.87
CA ALA A 197 4.66 1.50 -11.18
C ALA A 197 4.51 1.36 -12.70
N PRO A 198 5.46 0.70 -13.38
CA PRO A 198 5.32 0.36 -14.79
C PRO A 198 4.42 -0.86 -14.98
N GLY A 199 3.80 -0.93 -16.16
CA GLY A 199 3.36 -2.19 -16.73
C GLY A 199 4.54 -3.11 -16.94
N VAL A 200 4.47 -4.31 -16.37
CA VAL A 200 5.51 -5.35 -16.45
C VAL A 200 5.00 -6.64 -17.11
N GLY A 201 3.84 -6.57 -17.77
CA GLY A 201 3.21 -7.72 -18.43
C GLY A 201 2.53 -8.69 -17.45
N THR A 202 2.07 -8.20 -16.30
CA THR A 202 1.25 -8.92 -15.32
C THR A 202 -0.22 -8.64 -15.60
N LYS A 203 -1.02 -9.64 -15.99
CA LYS A 203 -2.47 -9.45 -16.11
C LYS A 203 -3.13 -9.43 -14.73
N HIS A 204 -4.11 -8.54 -14.53
CA HIS A 204 -4.99 -8.58 -13.37
C HIS A 204 -5.84 -9.87 -13.37
N GLY A 205 -5.58 -10.77 -12.42
CA GLY A 205 -6.40 -11.98 -12.21
C GLY A 205 -5.73 -13.29 -12.65
N PHE A 206 -6.40 -14.41 -12.33
CA PHE A 206 -5.92 -15.80 -12.47
C PHE A 206 -5.70 -16.25 -13.94
N GLY A 207 -4.77 -15.64 -14.67
CA GLY A 207 -4.45 -15.98 -16.06
C GLY A 207 -3.04 -16.56 -16.23
N GLU A 208 -2.92 -17.61 -17.04
CA GLU A 208 -1.68 -18.39 -17.26
C GLU A 208 -0.65 -17.70 -18.19
N ASN A 209 -1.02 -16.62 -18.90
CA ASN A 209 -0.13 -15.93 -19.86
C ASN A 209 0.51 -14.69 -19.24
N MET A 210 1.47 -14.88 -18.34
CA MET A 210 2.33 -13.81 -17.82
C MET A 210 3.61 -13.68 -18.65
N SER A 211 3.93 -12.47 -19.11
CA SER A 211 5.22 -12.16 -19.77
C SER A 211 6.26 -11.56 -18.81
N PHE A 212 5.99 -11.63 -17.50
CA PHE A 212 6.86 -11.08 -16.47
C PHE A 212 8.24 -11.74 -16.49
N THR A 213 9.30 -10.92 -16.48
CA THR A 213 10.67 -11.38 -16.26
C THR A 213 11.42 -10.44 -15.32
N PRO A 214 12.35 -10.94 -14.48
CA PRO A 214 13.23 -10.10 -13.67
C PRO A 214 14.02 -9.07 -14.49
N ALA A 215 14.34 -9.38 -15.75
CA ALA A 215 15.05 -8.48 -16.67
C ALA A 215 14.24 -7.20 -16.99
N THR A 216 12.91 -7.28 -17.01
CA THR A 216 12.04 -6.12 -17.20
C THR A 216 12.19 -5.14 -16.03
N ILE A 217 12.26 -5.64 -14.79
CA ILE A 217 12.46 -4.82 -13.59
C ILE A 217 13.83 -4.12 -13.63
N GLU A 218 14.90 -4.86 -13.94
CA GLU A 218 16.25 -4.29 -14.04
C GLU A 218 16.34 -3.21 -15.14
N THR A 219 15.63 -3.41 -16.26
CA THR A 219 15.53 -2.41 -17.33
C THR A 219 14.87 -1.14 -16.82
N HIS A 220 13.73 -1.24 -16.14
CA HIS A 220 13.07 -0.07 -15.55
C HIS A 220 13.95 0.61 -14.51
N ARG A 221 14.64 -0.12 -13.63
CA ARG A 221 15.55 0.48 -12.64
C ARG A 221 16.66 1.30 -13.25
N LYS A 222 17.34 0.77 -14.26
CA LYS A 222 18.38 1.52 -14.98
C LYS A 222 17.81 2.78 -15.62
N LEU A 223 16.61 2.66 -16.19
CA LEU A 223 15.95 3.76 -16.86
C LEU A 223 15.49 4.85 -15.88
N THR A 224 14.82 4.49 -14.80
CA THR A 224 14.37 5.43 -13.77
C THR A 224 15.57 6.12 -13.12
N LYS A 225 16.68 5.42 -12.86
CA LYS A 225 17.91 6.04 -12.39
C LYS A 225 18.48 7.05 -13.38
N ALA A 226 18.50 6.71 -14.67
CA ALA A 226 18.99 7.61 -15.71
C ALA A 226 18.12 8.86 -15.87
N VAL A 227 16.81 8.76 -15.66
CA VAL A 227 15.86 9.88 -15.80
C VAL A 227 15.85 10.76 -14.54
N THR A 228 15.82 10.16 -13.36
CA THR A 228 15.65 10.87 -12.08
C THR A 228 16.96 11.28 -11.42
N GLY A 229 18.10 10.77 -11.90
CA GLY A 229 19.43 10.98 -11.32
C GLY A 229 19.66 10.28 -9.98
N ARG A 230 18.70 9.46 -9.51
CA ARG A 230 18.75 8.75 -8.22
C ARG A 230 18.13 7.37 -8.32
N GLU A 231 18.39 6.52 -7.33
CA GLU A 231 17.64 5.28 -7.19
C GLU A 231 16.21 5.59 -6.71
N ILE A 232 15.21 5.06 -7.41
CA ILE A 232 13.81 5.04 -6.96
C ILE A 232 13.31 3.60 -7.00
N GLY A 233 12.31 3.29 -6.18
CA GLY A 233 11.74 1.96 -6.09
C GLY A 233 10.83 1.61 -7.27
N ILE A 234 10.76 0.33 -7.62
CA ILE A 234 9.71 -0.19 -8.50
C ILE A 234 8.56 -0.74 -7.64
N ALA A 235 7.34 -0.32 -7.94
CA ALA A 235 6.12 -0.86 -7.37
C ALA A 235 5.50 -1.87 -8.35
N LEU A 236 5.14 -3.05 -7.85
CA LEU A 236 4.54 -4.12 -8.63
C LEU A 236 3.04 -4.18 -8.33
N HIS A 237 2.26 -3.72 -9.30
CA HIS A 237 0.81 -3.86 -9.31
C HIS A 237 0.41 -5.22 -9.89
N GLY A 238 -0.83 -5.66 -9.65
CA GLY A 238 -1.35 -6.87 -10.30
C GLY A 238 -0.63 -8.18 -9.92
N SER A 239 -0.04 -8.26 -8.72
CA SER A 239 0.73 -9.45 -8.28
C SER A 239 -0.10 -10.71 -8.03
N THR A 240 -1.44 -10.58 -8.03
CA THR A 240 -2.38 -11.68 -7.81
C THR A 240 -2.20 -12.74 -8.90
N GLY A 241 -1.86 -13.97 -8.49
CA GLY A 241 -1.62 -15.09 -9.41
C GLY A 241 -0.15 -15.37 -9.71
N MET A 242 0.77 -14.46 -9.33
CA MET A 242 2.21 -14.73 -9.43
C MET A 242 2.64 -15.83 -8.47
N SER A 243 3.52 -16.72 -8.95
CA SER A 243 4.15 -17.74 -8.12
C SER A 243 5.03 -17.10 -7.04
N THR A 244 5.25 -17.81 -5.93
CA THR A 244 6.17 -17.36 -4.88
C THR A 244 7.60 -17.17 -5.40
N GLY A 245 8.02 -17.98 -6.38
CA GLY A 245 9.30 -17.81 -7.07
C GLY A 245 9.38 -16.48 -7.82
N HIS A 246 8.39 -16.16 -8.66
CA HIS A 246 8.38 -14.91 -9.41
C HIS A 246 8.36 -13.67 -8.51
N LEU A 247 7.62 -13.70 -7.40
CA LEU A 247 7.61 -12.58 -6.44
C LEU A 247 8.97 -12.39 -5.77
N ARG A 248 9.63 -13.48 -5.40
CA ARG A 248 10.98 -13.45 -4.83
C ARG A 248 11.99 -12.90 -5.84
N ASP A 249 11.90 -13.33 -7.09
CA ASP A 249 12.79 -12.87 -8.16
C ASP A 249 12.52 -11.39 -8.51
N ALA A 250 11.27 -10.94 -8.46
CA ALA A 250 10.90 -9.53 -8.62
C ALA A 250 11.53 -8.65 -7.53
N ALA A 251 11.41 -9.07 -6.26
CA ALA A 251 12.02 -8.37 -5.13
C ALA A 251 13.54 -8.26 -5.29
N LYS A 252 14.21 -9.37 -5.65
CA LYS A 252 15.66 -9.39 -5.93
C LYS A 252 16.07 -8.50 -7.10
N ALA A 253 15.21 -8.40 -8.12
CA ALA A 253 15.46 -7.52 -9.26
C ALA A 253 15.30 -6.02 -8.91
N GLY A 254 14.75 -5.71 -7.72
CA GLY A 254 14.63 -4.35 -7.18
C GLY A 254 13.21 -3.78 -7.21
N VAL A 255 12.19 -4.65 -7.22
CA VAL A 255 10.85 -4.28 -6.74
C VAL A 255 10.93 -4.04 -5.23
N VAL A 256 10.39 -2.92 -4.76
CA VAL A 256 10.38 -2.55 -3.32
C VAL A 256 8.98 -2.51 -2.71
N LYS A 257 7.93 -2.50 -3.55
CA LYS A 257 6.52 -2.51 -3.14
C LYS A 257 5.78 -3.54 -3.97
N VAL A 258 4.99 -4.41 -3.34
CA VAL A 258 4.12 -5.36 -4.03
C VAL A 258 2.71 -5.20 -3.49
N ASN A 259 1.78 -4.74 -4.34
CA ASN A 259 0.37 -4.59 -3.98
C ASN A 259 -0.31 -5.96 -3.87
N TRP A 260 -1.17 -6.13 -2.87
CA TRP A 260 -1.86 -7.38 -2.57
C TRP A 260 -3.29 -7.12 -2.06
N SER A 261 -4.26 -7.25 -2.98
CA SER A 261 -5.68 -6.94 -2.74
C SER A 261 -6.60 -8.15 -2.90
N THR A 262 -6.79 -8.63 -4.13
CA THR A 262 -7.84 -9.61 -4.46
C THR A 262 -7.71 -10.92 -3.68
N GLU A 263 -6.51 -11.52 -3.63
CA GLU A 263 -6.29 -12.75 -2.87
C GLU A 263 -6.46 -12.50 -1.37
N SER A 264 -6.00 -11.35 -0.85
CA SER A 264 -6.17 -10.95 0.55
C SER A 264 -7.65 -10.91 0.96
N LEU A 265 -8.50 -10.26 0.14
CA LEU A 265 -9.95 -10.20 0.34
C LEU A 265 -10.60 -11.59 0.26
N LEU A 266 -10.16 -12.43 -0.70
CA LEU A 266 -10.68 -13.78 -0.87
C LEU A 266 -10.39 -14.65 0.36
N ILE A 267 -9.15 -14.62 0.89
CA ILE A 267 -8.76 -15.40 2.07
C ILE A 267 -9.63 -15.04 3.28
N ARG A 268 -9.84 -13.73 3.51
CA ARG A 268 -10.68 -13.26 4.63
C ARG A 268 -12.14 -13.70 4.46
N SER A 269 -12.66 -13.56 3.25
CA SER A 269 -14.04 -13.93 2.91
C SER A 269 -14.28 -15.45 3.03
N GLU A 270 -13.33 -16.26 2.54
CA GLU A 270 -13.39 -17.71 2.66
C GLU A 270 -13.28 -18.19 4.10
N ALA A 271 -12.43 -17.55 4.92
CA ALA A 271 -12.35 -17.83 6.34
C ALA A 271 -13.66 -17.50 7.07
N ALA A 272 -14.28 -16.35 6.76
CA ALA A 272 -15.59 -15.99 7.30
C ALA A 272 -16.66 -17.01 6.90
N ARG A 273 -16.70 -17.41 5.62
CA ARG A 273 -17.61 -18.45 5.11
C ARG A 273 -17.40 -19.76 5.88
N ALA A 274 -16.16 -20.21 6.03
CA ALA A 274 -15.84 -21.45 6.73
C ALA A 274 -16.26 -21.41 8.20
N TYR A 275 -16.05 -20.29 8.89
CA TYR A 275 -16.50 -20.10 10.27
C TYR A 275 -18.01 -20.33 10.41
N TYR A 276 -18.80 -19.70 9.54
CA TYR A 276 -20.25 -19.79 9.59
C TYR A 276 -20.80 -21.14 9.09
N SER A 277 -20.12 -21.82 8.17
CA SER A 277 -20.51 -23.16 7.72
C SER A 277 -20.27 -24.26 8.77
N GLN A 278 -19.31 -24.05 9.69
CA GLN A 278 -18.92 -25.07 10.68
C GLN A 278 -19.65 -24.91 12.03
N THR A 279 -20.25 -23.74 12.27
CA THR A 279 -20.89 -23.45 13.55
C THR A 279 -22.38 -23.78 13.52
N ASN A 280 -22.76 -24.89 14.17
CA ASN A 280 -24.17 -25.14 14.52
C ASN A 280 -24.66 -24.22 15.67
N LYS A 281 -23.80 -23.30 16.14
CA LYS A 281 -24.03 -22.45 17.32
C LYS A 281 -24.84 -21.20 17.01
N PHE A 282 -25.68 -21.24 15.98
CA PHE A 282 -26.72 -20.22 15.76
C PHE A 282 -27.98 -20.49 16.59
N ASP A 283 -28.08 -21.66 17.22
CA ASP A 283 -29.07 -21.91 18.26
C ASP A 283 -28.80 -21.01 19.47
N LYS A 284 -29.76 -20.15 19.82
CA LYS A 284 -29.70 -19.24 20.98
C LYS A 284 -29.51 -19.98 22.31
N LYS A 285 -29.78 -21.28 22.37
CA LYS A 285 -29.57 -22.13 23.56
C LYS A 285 -28.14 -22.66 23.68
N ASP A 286 -27.33 -22.58 22.61
CA ASP A 286 -25.93 -23.00 22.65
C ASP A 286 -25.13 -22.03 23.56
N PRO A 287 -24.37 -22.52 24.56
CA PRO A 287 -23.56 -21.67 25.42
C PRO A 287 -22.54 -20.80 24.67
N GLY A 288 -22.11 -21.25 23.49
CA GLY A 288 -21.20 -20.54 22.58
C GLY A 288 -21.89 -19.62 21.57
N TRP A 289 -23.22 -19.49 21.58
CA TRP A 289 -23.99 -18.69 20.62
C TRP A 289 -23.49 -17.25 20.51
N LYS A 290 -23.30 -16.57 21.64
CA LYS A 290 -22.84 -15.17 21.63
C LYS A 290 -21.50 -15.03 20.91
N ASN A 291 -20.54 -15.91 21.20
CA ASN A 291 -19.26 -15.88 20.52
C ASN A 291 -19.41 -16.20 19.01
N ALA A 292 -20.34 -17.10 18.67
CA ALA A 292 -20.64 -17.45 17.28
C ALA A 292 -21.14 -16.27 16.44
N VAL A 293 -22.00 -15.43 17.02
CA VAL A 293 -22.69 -14.35 16.28
C VAL A 293 -22.07 -12.96 16.46
N MET A 294 -21.20 -12.75 17.45
CA MET A 294 -20.46 -11.49 17.61
C MET A 294 -19.29 -11.43 16.63
N ASP A 295 -18.97 -10.21 16.19
CA ASP A 295 -17.82 -9.94 15.31
C ASP A 295 -16.50 -10.54 15.82
N ASN A 296 -16.33 -10.61 17.15
CA ASN A 296 -15.12 -11.15 17.75
C ASN A 296 -14.84 -12.60 17.35
N GLY A 297 -15.86 -13.47 17.33
CA GLY A 297 -15.67 -14.89 17.02
C GLY A 297 -15.24 -15.11 15.58
N VAL A 298 -15.95 -14.48 14.63
CA VAL A 298 -15.58 -14.56 13.21
C VAL A 298 -14.23 -13.88 12.94
N SER A 299 -13.95 -12.73 13.57
CA SER A 299 -12.68 -12.01 13.39
C SER A 299 -11.49 -12.82 13.91
N THR A 300 -11.65 -13.49 15.06
CA THR A 300 -10.60 -14.36 15.62
C THR A 300 -10.30 -15.53 14.68
N PHE A 301 -11.34 -16.19 14.15
CA PHE A 301 -11.17 -17.30 13.21
C PHE A 301 -10.55 -16.86 11.87
N ILE A 302 -10.90 -15.66 11.38
CA ILE A 302 -10.25 -15.07 10.21
C ILE A 302 -8.76 -14.82 10.49
N ALA A 303 -8.45 -14.19 11.63
CA ALA A 303 -7.08 -13.83 12.01
C ALA A 303 -6.14 -15.05 12.04
N GLU A 304 -6.59 -16.18 12.59
CA GLU A 304 -5.81 -17.43 12.65
C GLU A 304 -5.30 -17.91 11.27
N LYS A 305 -6.07 -17.66 10.21
CA LYS A 305 -5.70 -18.05 8.83
C LYS A 305 -4.98 -16.93 8.11
N TYR A 306 -5.50 -15.71 8.26
CA TYR A 306 -5.05 -14.56 7.50
C TYR A 306 -3.65 -14.09 7.93
N ILE A 307 -3.35 -14.05 9.24
CA ILE A 307 -2.03 -13.65 9.76
C ILE A 307 -0.93 -14.55 9.18
N ASN A 308 -1.13 -15.87 9.19
CA ASN A 308 -0.18 -16.82 8.62
C ASN A 308 0.12 -16.54 7.14
N LYS A 309 -0.92 -16.23 6.37
CA LYS A 309 -0.77 -15.95 4.94
C LYS A 309 -0.08 -14.60 4.66
N VAL A 310 -0.32 -13.59 5.50
CA VAL A 310 0.40 -12.30 5.45
C VAL A 310 1.88 -12.53 5.76
N MET A 311 2.20 -13.31 6.81
CA MET A 311 3.58 -13.67 7.15
C MET A 311 4.28 -14.41 6.00
N ASP A 312 3.62 -15.39 5.38
CA ASP A 312 4.17 -16.12 4.22
C ASP A 312 4.50 -15.19 3.05
N ARG A 313 3.63 -14.20 2.78
CA ARG A 313 3.87 -13.20 1.74
C ARG A 313 5.05 -12.29 2.10
N MET A 314 5.15 -11.79 3.32
CA MET A 314 6.30 -11.02 3.80
C MET A 314 7.62 -11.80 3.71
N ASN A 315 7.60 -13.08 4.10
CA ASN A 315 8.73 -14.01 3.98
C ASN A 315 9.13 -14.25 2.51
N THR A 316 8.16 -14.40 1.62
CA THR A 316 8.38 -14.58 0.18
C THR A 316 9.09 -13.37 -0.43
N LEU A 317 8.71 -12.17 0.00
CA LEU A 317 9.28 -10.91 -0.47
C LEU A 317 10.62 -10.54 0.20
N GLY A 318 11.10 -11.33 1.16
CA GLY A 318 12.38 -11.11 1.85
C GLY A 318 12.34 -10.04 2.96
N GLY A 319 11.15 -9.61 3.39
CA GLY A 319 10.95 -8.53 4.36
C GLY A 319 11.19 -8.92 5.83
N THR A 320 11.31 -10.22 6.13
CA THR A 320 11.53 -10.76 7.48
C THR A 320 12.76 -10.16 8.16
N ASP A 321 12.63 -9.83 9.44
CA ASP A 321 13.66 -9.25 10.30
C ASP A 321 14.25 -7.89 9.84
N LYS A 322 13.68 -7.25 8.82
CA LYS A 322 14.16 -5.97 8.30
C LYS A 322 13.75 -4.76 9.15
N ALA A 323 12.70 -4.88 9.96
CA ALA A 323 12.15 -3.77 10.75
C ALA A 323 13.13 -3.22 11.79
N LYS A 324 13.88 -4.08 12.47
CA LYS A 324 14.79 -3.67 13.56
C LYS A 324 15.90 -2.73 13.06
N ASN A 325 16.50 -3.08 11.92
CA ASN A 325 17.55 -2.26 11.30
C ASN A 325 16.96 -0.95 10.77
N LEU A 326 15.78 -1.01 10.13
CA LEU A 326 15.07 0.17 9.64
C LEU A 326 14.78 1.19 10.75
N ILE A 327 14.21 0.76 11.88
CA ILE A 327 13.86 1.68 12.97
C ILE A 327 15.08 2.44 13.52
N SER A 328 16.28 1.86 13.46
CA SER A 328 17.49 2.54 13.94
C SER A 328 17.94 3.72 13.05
N ILE A 329 17.44 3.79 11.81
CA ILE A 329 17.79 4.81 10.82
C ILE A 329 16.60 5.70 10.42
N LEU A 330 15.44 5.54 11.07
CA LEU A 330 14.21 6.32 10.87
C LEU A 330 14.01 7.36 11.97
#